data_AF-A0A847CX21-F1
#
_entry.id   AF-A0A847CX21-F1
#
_cell.length_a   1.000
_cell.length_b   1.000
_cell.length_c   1.000
_cell.angle_alpha   90.00
_cell.angle_beta   90.00
_cell.angle_gamma   90.00
#
_symmetry.space_group_name_H-M   'P 1'
#
loop_
_entity.id
_entity.type
_entity.pdbx_description
1 polymer ?
#
loop_
_entity_poly.entity_id
_entity_poly.type
_entity_poly.pdbx_seq_one_letter_code
_entity_poly.pdbx_strand_id
1 'polypeptide(L)'
;MEIILSNETEEELKENYESIINIAINKVGEIMELKGDWEVSVSIVNPEEIRMLNSEYRGVDEITDVLSFPLDFDVDVPMKMLGDIVINLEKIKSQALEFNHSEERELSYLTVHSMLHLLGFDHIDEEDRVEMRKKENEIMEELGILR
;
A
#
# COMPACT_ATOMS: atom_id res chain seq x y z
N MET A 1 8.32 -0.87 -15.20
CA MET A 1 7.89 -0.76 -13.79
C MET A 1 8.73 0.30 -13.12
N GLU A 2 8.06 1.26 -12.50
CA GLU A 2 8.67 2.38 -11.77
C GLU A 2 7.96 2.54 -10.43
N ILE A 3 8.73 2.65 -9.34
CA ILE A 3 8.21 2.88 -7.99
C ILE A 3 8.78 4.21 -7.53
N ILE A 4 7.91 5.19 -7.31
CA ILE A 4 8.30 6.52 -6.84
C ILE A 4 8.02 6.57 -5.35
N LEU A 5 9.07 6.50 -4.53
CA LEU A 5 8.96 6.65 -3.08
C LEU A 5 9.33 8.08 -2.67
N SER A 6 8.41 8.78 -2.02
CA SER A 6 8.68 10.07 -1.40
C SER A 6 8.48 10.01 0.11
N ASN A 7 9.28 10.78 0.84
CA ASN A 7 9.17 10.92 2.28
C ASN A 7 8.92 12.39 2.60
N GLU A 8 7.69 12.71 2.98
CA GLU A 8 7.23 14.06 3.29
C GLU A 8 7.35 14.38 4.79
N THR A 9 8.00 13.50 5.57
CA THR A 9 8.24 13.70 6.99
C THR A 9 9.59 14.37 7.26
N GLU A 10 9.75 14.94 8.46
CA GLU A 10 11.04 15.48 8.90
C GLU A 10 12.05 14.38 9.29
N GLU A 11 11.59 13.13 9.48
CA GLU A 11 12.42 12.01 9.87
C GLU A 11 13.02 11.31 8.64
N GLU A 12 14.27 10.88 8.72
CA GLU A 12 14.85 10.01 7.69
C GLU A 12 14.17 8.64 7.71
N LEU A 13 13.77 8.18 6.51
CA LEU A 13 13.24 6.84 6.35
C LEU A 13 14.35 5.82 6.61
N LYS A 14 14.08 4.82 7.45
CA LYS A 14 15.02 3.71 7.63
C LYS A 14 15.19 2.96 6.31
N GLU A 15 16.43 2.64 5.92
CA GLU A 15 16.73 1.90 4.67
C GLU A 15 15.91 0.62 4.50
N ASN A 16 15.60 -0.06 5.60
CA ASN A 16 14.81 -1.29 5.55
C ASN A 16 13.35 -1.04 5.12
N TYR A 17 12.74 0.11 5.42
CA TYR A 17 11.35 0.37 5.02
C TYR A 17 11.21 0.56 3.52
N GLU A 18 12.12 1.30 2.89
CA GLU A 18 12.14 1.43 1.42
C GLU A 18 12.29 0.05 0.76
N SER A 19 13.20 -0.79 1.28
CA SER A 19 13.36 -2.15 0.75
C SER A 19 12.09 -2.99 0.92
N ILE A 20 11.42 -2.91 2.07
CA ILE A 20 10.17 -3.63 2.34
C ILE A 20 9.07 -3.23 1.36
N ILE A 21 8.87 -1.92 1.16
CA ILE A 21 7.85 -1.38 0.25
C ILE A 21 8.11 -1.84 -1.18
N ASN A 22 9.36 -1.70 -1.65
CA ASN A 22 9.74 -2.13 -2.99
C ASN A 22 9.53 -3.63 -3.20
N ILE A 23 9.97 -4.46 -2.24
CA ILE A 23 9.80 -5.92 -2.32
C ILE A 23 8.31 -6.30 -2.37
N ALA A 24 7.47 -5.67 -1.53
CA ALA A 24 6.04 -5.93 -1.51
C ALA A 24 5.36 -5.55 -2.84
N ILE A 25 5.60 -4.34 -3.35
CA ILE A 25 5.04 -3.88 -4.63
C ILE A 25 5.48 -4.77 -5.79
N ASN A 26 6.76 -5.13 -5.85
CA ASN A 26 7.29 -6.02 -6.87
C ASN A 26 6.60 -7.38 -6.84
N LYS A 27 6.41 -7.94 -5.64
CA LYS A 27 5.76 -9.23 -5.48
C LYS A 27 4.29 -9.21 -5.90
N VAL A 28 3.57 -8.13 -5.58
CA VAL A 28 2.19 -7.93 -6.08
C VAL A 28 2.20 -7.89 -7.60
N GLY A 29 3.07 -7.09 -8.22
CA GLY A 29 3.17 -6.98 -9.67
C GLY A 29 3.48 -8.32 -10.37
N GLU A 30 4.32 -9.15 -9.76
CA GLU A 30 4.66 -10.50 -10.23
C GLU A 30 3.44 -11.45 -10.16
N ILE A 31 2.80 -11.56 -8.99
CA ILE A 31 1.66 -12.47 -8.76
C ILE A 31 0.42 -12.06 -9.56
N MET A 32 0.24 -10.75 -9.76
CA MET A 32 -0.85 -10.20 -10.56
C MET A 32 -0.55 -10.18 -12.07
N GLU A 33 0.62 -10.69 -12.47
CA GLU A 33 1.08 -10.77 -13.86
C GLU A 33 0.94 -9.42 -14.61
N LEU A 34 1.27 -8.30 -13.96
CA LEU A 34 1.10 -6.98 -14.55
C LEU A 34 1.96 -6.84 -15.82
N LYS A 35 1.31 -6.47 -16.93
CA LYS A 35 1.93 -6.36 -18.26
C LYS A 35 2.22 -4.92 -18.63
N GLY A 36 3.32 -4.75 -19.36
CA GLY A 36 3.76 -3.44 -19.86
C GLY A 36 4.46 -2.63 -18.76
N ASP A 37 4.75 -1.37 -19.08
CA ASP A 37 5.28 -0.45 -18.11
C ASP A 37 4.15 0.13 -17.26
N TRP A 38 4.40 0.17 -15.95
CA TRP A 38 3.50 0.72 -14.97
C TRP A 38 4.28 1.46 -13.90
N GLU A 39 3.62 2.40 -13.24
CA GLU A 39 4.16 3.28 -12.21
C GLU A 39 3.26 3.24 -10.98
N VAL A 40 3.85 3.29 -9.80
CA VAL A 40 3.11 3.53 -8.55
C VAL A 40 3.89 4.52 -7.69
N SER A 41 3.15 5.45 -7.11
CA SER A 41 3.70 6.42 -6.15
C SER A 41 3.40 5.96 -4.74
N VAL A 42 4.39 6.08 -3.85
CA VAL A 42 4.26 5.82 -2.42
C VAL A 42 4.77 7.03 -1.67
N SER A 43 3.91 7.64 -0.85
CA SER A 43 4.25 8.81 -0.06
C SER A 43 4.18 8.48 1.42
N ILE A 44 5.29 8.67 2.12
CA ILE A 44 5.33 8.58 3.58
C ILE A 44 4.98 9.95 4.16
N VAL A 45 3.95 10.00 4.99
CA VAL A 45 3.43 11.26 5.55
C VAL A 45 3.26 11.18 7.06
N ASN A 46 3.12 12.33 7.70
CA ASN A 46 2.84 12.43 9.13
C ASN A 46 1.33 12.20 9.43
N PRO A 47 0.96 12.00 10.71
CA PRO A 47 -0.43 11.76 11.09
C PRO A 47 -1.41 12.87 10.73
N GLU A 48 -0.99 14.14 10.80
CA GLU A 48 -1.81 15.29 10.46
C GLU A 48 -2.16 15.32 8.97
N GLU A 49 -1.18 15.07 8.11
CA GLU A 49 -1.34 15.05 6.65
C GLU A 49 -2.27 13.91 6.21
N ILE A 50 -2.06 12.68 6.72
CA ILE A 50 -2.94 11.57 6.35
C ILE A 50 -4.37 11.78 6.84
N ARG A 51 -4.57 12.44 7.99
CA ARG A 51 -5.90 12.81 8.50
C ARG A 51 -6.56 13.84 7.59
N MET A 52 -5.81 14.85 7.14
CA MET A 52 -6.31 15.84 6.19
C MET A 52 -6.76 15.18 4.88
N LEU A 53 -5.93 14.31 4.31
CA LEU A 53 -6.26 13.55 3.11
C LEU A 53 -7.47 12.64 3.31
N ASN A 54 -7.56 11.94 4.45
CA ASN A 54 -8.71 11.09 4.77
C ASN A 54 -10.01 11.92 4.87
N SER A 55 -9.93 13.11 5.47
CA SER A 55 -11.08 14.03 5.55
C SER A 55 -11.46 14.58 4.18
N GLU A 56 -10.50 14.95 3.35
CA GLU A 56 -10.73 15.58 2.05
C GLU A 56 -11.32 14.60 1.03
N TYR A 57 -10.72 13.41 0.91
CA TYR A 57 -11.07 12.46 -0.13
C TYR A 57 -12.12 11.43 0.30
N ARG A 58 -12.18 11.08 1.59
CA ARG A 58 -13.13 10.08 2.12
C ARG A 58 -14.20 10.66 3.03
N GLY A 59 -14.09 11.95 3.41
CA GLY A 59 -15.00 12.59 4.36
C GLY A 59 -14.85 12.08 5.79
N VAL A 60 -13.71 11.47 6.13
CA VAL A 60 -13.45 10.87 7.45
C VAL A 60 -12.33 11.63 8.16
N ASP A 61 -12.67 12.39 9.19
CA ASP A 61 -11.72 13.21 9.96
C ASP A 61 -10.99 12.38 11.05
N GLU A 62 -10.27 11.33 10.63
CA GLU A 62 -9.52 10.44 11.50
C GLU A 62 -8.15 10.09 10.93
N ILE A 63 -7.17 9.87 11.80
CA ILE A 63 -5.84 9.36 11.43
C ILE A 63 -5.97 7.88 11.05
N THR A 64 -5.51 7.52 9.86
CA THR A 64 -5.44 6.13 9.38
C THR A 64 -3.99 5.71 9.16
N ASP A 65 -3.79 4.42 8.87
CA ASP A 65 -2.50 3.81 8.55
C ASP A 65 -2.08 3.99 7.09
N VAL A 66 -3.03 3.80 6.17
CA VAL A 66 -2.79 3.92 4.74
C VAL A 66 -4.04 4.43 4.00
N LEU A 67 -3.81 5.13 2.89
CA LEU A 67 -4.81 5.49 1.89
C LEU A 67 -4.33 5.06 0.50
N SER A 68 -5.26 4.68 -0.37
CA SER A 68 -4.97 4.28 -1.75
C SER A 68 -5.83 5.10 -2.70
N PHE A 69 -5.20 5.72 -3.68
CA PHE A 69 -5.81 6.58 -4.68
C PHE A 69 -5.59 5.98 -6.07
N PRO A 70 -6.48 5.08 -6.53
CA PRO A 70 -6.37 4.50 -7.87
C PRO A 70 -6.55 5.58 -8.94
N LEU A 71 -5.72 5.53 -9.98
CA LEU A 71 -5.91 6.32 -11.19
C LEU A 71 -6.70 5.51 -12.22
N ASP A 72 -7.77 6.10 -12.76
CA ASP A 72 -8.66 5.41 -13.69
C ASP A 72 -8.01 5.25 -15.07
N PHE A 73 -8.01 4.02 -15.59
CA PHE A 73 -7.22 3.61 -16.76
C PHE A 73 -8.03 3.64 -18.06
N ASP A 74 -8.50 4.80 -18.49
CA ASP A 74 -9.31 4.88 -19.72
C ASP A 74 -8.52 5.30 -20.98
N VAL A 75 -7.18 5.28 -20.90
CA VAL A 75 -6.30 5.65 -22.02
C VAL A 75 -5.18 4.63 -22.23
N ASP A 76 -4.99 4.25 -23.49
CA ASP A 76 -3.93 3.32 -23.95
C ASP A 76 -2.59 4.08 -23.99
N VAL A 77 -2.07 4.39 -22.80
CA VAL A 77 -0.79 5.06 -22.61
C VAL A 77 0.35 4.03 -22.49
N PRO A 78 1.56 4.33 -22.99
CA PRO A 78 2.70 3.41 -22.91
C PRO A 78 3.09 3.00 -21.48
N MET A 79 2.82 3.87 -20.51
CA MET A 79 3.13 3.67 -19.09
C MET A 79 1.85 3.85 -18.28
N LYS A 80 1.43 2.79 -17.59
CA LYS A 80 0.22 2.78 -16.76
C LYS A 80 0.51 3.35 -15.37
N MET A 81 0.01 4.52 -15.05
CA MET A 81 0.08 5.07 -13.69
C MET A 81 -0.99 4.39 -12.85
N LEU A 82 -0.59 3.56 -11.88
CA LEU A 82 -1.52 2.80 -11.03
C LEU A 82 -2.21 3.67 -9.98
N GLY A 83 -1.53 4.74 -9.55
CA GLY A 83 -2.01 5.68 -8.56
C GLY A 83 -1.06 5.84 -7.38
N ASP A 84 -1.61 6.34 -6.29
CA ASP A 84 -0.84 6.76 -5.11
C ASP A 84 -1.20 5.92 -3.88
N ILE A 85 -0.18 5.52 -3.12
CA ILE A 85 -0.29 4.90 -1.80
C ILE A 85 0.27 5.89 -0.78
N VAL A 86 -0.53 6.32 0.18
CA VAL A 86 -0.11 7.26 1.22
C VAL A 86 -0.05 6.55 2.56
N ILE A 87 1.13 6.46 3.17
CA ILE A 87 1.41 5.66 4.37
C ILE A 87 1.78 6.56 5.55
N ASN A 88 1.17 6.28 6.71
CA ASN A 88 1.57 6.85 8.00
C ASN A 88 2.37 5.82 8.83
N LEU A 89 3.70 5.97 8.84
CA LEU A 89 4.58 5.03 9.54
C LEU A 89 4.41 5.04 11.07
N GLU A 90 4.01 6.16 11.68
CA GLU A 90 3.78 6.19 13.12
C GLU A 90 2.63 5.27 13.51
N LYS A 91 1.56 5.30 12.71
CA LYS A 91 0.40 4.43 12.92
C LYS A 91 0.79 2.96 12.74
N ILE A 92 1.56 2.63 11.71
CA ILE A 92 2.10 1.28 11.47
C ILE A 92 2.92 0.77 12.66
N LYS A 93 3.85 1.59 13.19
CA LYS A 93 4.65 1.23 14.38
C LYS A 93 3.75 0.93 15.59
N SER A 94 2.71 1.75 15.79
CA SER A 94 1.76 1.55 16.89
C SER A 94 0.92 0.28 16.74
N GLN A 95 0.45 -0.03 15.52
CA GLN A 95 -0.33 -1.23 15.22
C GLN A 95 0.50 -2.51 15.34
N ALA A 96 1.72 -2.50 14.82
CA ALA A 96 2.64 -3.63 14.95
C ALA A 96 2.87 -4.00 16.43
N LEU A 97 3.03 -2.98 17.29
CA LEU A 97 3.14 -3.18 18.74
C LEU A 97 1.84 -3.70 19.36
N GLU A 98 0.68 -3.12 19.01
CA GLU A 98 -0.65 -3.50 19.53
C GLU A 98 -1.01 -4.95 19.19
N PHE A 99 -0.77 -5.35 17.95
CA PHE A 99 -1.06 -6.70 17.44
C PHE A 99 0.08 -7.69 17.68
N ASN A 100 1.17 -7.26 18.33
CA ASN A 100 2.31 -8.09 18.70
C ASN A 100 2.97 -8.81 17.50
N HIS A 101 3.28 -8.07 16.45
CA HIS A 101 4.08 -8.53 15.31
C HIS A 101 5.10 -7.48 14.86
N SER A 102 5.93 -7.80 13.86
CA SER A 102 6.97 -6.90 13.39
C SER A 102 6.39 -5.73 12.57
N GLU A 103 7.06 -4.58 12.65
CA GLU A 103 6.82 -3.43 11.76
C GLU A 103 6.97 -3.83 10.28
N GLU A 104 7.94 -4.71 9.98
CA GLU A 104 8.15 -5.29 8.66
C GLU A 104 6.88 -5.98 8.15
N ARG A 105 6.28 -6.83 8.98
CA ARG A 105 5.05 -7.52 8.61
C ARG A 105 3.91 -6.54 8.35
N GLU A 106 3.74 -5.54 9.21
CA GLU A 106 2.63 -4.59 9.05
C GLU A 106 2.80 -3.73 7.80
N LEU A 107 4.02 -3.21 7.57
CA LEU A 107 4.33 -2.43 6.40
C LEU A 107 4.15 -3.24 5.11
N SER A 108 4.66 -4.47 5.06
CA SER A 108 4.43 -5.37 3.91
C SER A 108 2.95 -5.62 3.68
N TYR A 109 2.18 -5.92 4.73
CA TYR A 109 0.76 -6.18 4.60
C TYR A 109 0.00 -4.97 4.05
N LEU A 110 0.22 -3.78 4.62
CA LEU A 110 -0.47 -2.57 4.18
C LEU A 110 -0.04 -2.13 2.78
N THR A 111 1.22 -2.32 2.40
CA THR A 111 1.68 -2.08 1.02
C THR A 111 1.00 -3.04 0.03
N VAL A 112 0.93 -4.34 0.35
CA VAL A 112 0.24 -5.34 -0.47
C VAL A 112 -1.25 -5.01 -0.60
N HIS A 113 -1.90 -4.74 0.53
CA HIS A 113 -3.31 -4.37 0.61
C HIS A 113 -3.62 -3.15 -0.26
N SER A 114 -2.81 -2.09 -0.13
CA SER A 114 -2.99 -0.85 -0.89
C SER A 114 -2.77 -1.05 -2.39
N MET A 115 -1.75 -1.82 -2.77
CA MET A 115 -1.49 -2.13 -4.17
C MET A 115 -2.63 -2.94 -4.79
N LEU A 116 -3.24 -3.88 -4.05
CA LEU A 116 -4.42 -4.61 -4.50
C LEU A 116 -5.62 -3.66 -4.72
N HIS A 117 -5.82 -2.67 -3.83
CA HIS A 117 -6.81 -1.62 -4.04
C HIS A 117 -6.56 -0.79 -5.30
N LEU A 118 -5.30 -0.44 -5.60
CA LEU A 118 -4.96 0.25 -6.86
C LEU A 118 -5.28 -0.58 -8.10
N LEU A 119 -5.24 -1.92 -7.99
CA LEU A 119 -5.57 -2.84 -9.06
C LEU A 119 -7.07 -3.17 -9.16
N GLY A 120 -7.91 -2.49 -8.36
CA GLY A 120 -9.37 -2.63 -8.39
C GLY A 120 -9.92 -3.76 -7.54
N PHE A 121 -9.11 -4.39 -6.68
CA PHE A 121 -9.63 -5.31 -5.65
C PHE A 121 -10.26 -4.48 -4.53
N ASP A 122 -11.42 -4.92 -4.07
CA ASP A 122 -12.08 -4.32 -2.90
C ASP A 122 -12.56 -5.42 -1.94
N HIS A 123 -13.16 -4.98 -0.86
CA HIS A 123 -13.58 -5.79 0.27
C HIS A 123 -14.90 -5.29 0.88
N ILE A 124 -15.68 -4.55 0.08
CA ILE A 124 -17.00 -4.02 0.45
C ILE A 124 -17.97 -5.18 0.69
N ASP A 125 -18.06 -6.11 -0.27
CA ASP A 125 -18.93 -7.27 -0.20
C ASP A 125 -18.15 -8.55 0.18
N GLU A 126 -18.86 -9.56 0.66
CA GLU A 126 -18.25 -10.77 1.22
C GLU A 126 -17.45 -11.57 0.19
N GLU A 127 -17.93 -11.64 -1.06
CA GLU A 127 -17.25 -12.36 -2.15
C GLU A 127 -15.91 -11.69 -2.50
N ASP A 128 -15.92 -10.37 -2.74
CA ASP A 128 -14.71 -9.58 -3.05
C ASP A 128 -13.70 -9.65 -1.90
N ARG A 129 -14.18 -9.56 -0.65
CA ARG A 129 -13.34 -9.69 0.54
C ARG A 129 -12.64 -11.05 0.63
N VAL A 130 -13.33 -12.14 0.28
CA VAL A 130 -12.73 -13.48 0.30
C VAL A 130 -11.66 -13.60 -0.79
N GLU A 131 -11.92 -13.06 -1.97
CA GLU A 131 -10.96 -13.05 -3.07
C GLU A 131 -9.72 -12.21 -2.74
N MET A 132 -9.91 -10.97 -2.30
CA MET A 132 -8.82 -10.07 -1.91
C MET A 132 -7.98 -10.68 -0.80
N ARG A 133 -8.61 -11.24 0.25
CA ARG A 133 -7.88 -11.92 1.33
C ARG A 133 -7.09 -13.12 0.87
N LYS A 134 -7.62 -13.88 -0.10
CA LYS A 134 -6.87 -15.01 -0.67
C LYS A 134 -5.60 -14.51 -1.35
N LYS A 135 -5.69 -13.39 -2.09
CA LYS A 135 -4.54 -12.75 -2.74
C LYS A 135 -3.55 -12.16 -1.75
N GLU A 136 -4.03 -11.45 -0.72
CA GLU A 136 -3.19 -10.96 0.37
C GLU A 136 -2.39 -12.11 1.01
N ASN A 137 -3.04 -13.23 1.34
CA ASN A 137 -2.35 -14.37 1.97
C ASN A 137 -1.34 -15.02 1.00
N GLU A 138 -1.70 -15.24 -0.26
CA GLU A 138 -0.81 -15.79 -1.29
C GLU A 138 0.47 -14.95 -1.42
N ILE A 139 0.32 -13.62 -1.51
CA ILE A 139 1.44 -12.69 -1.64
C ILE A 139 2.31 -12.67 -0.38
N MET A 140 1.69 -12.61 0.81
CA MET A 140 2.43 -12.59 2.08
C MET A 140 3.18 -13.90 2.35
N GLU A 141 2.63 -15.04 1.95
CA GLU A 141 3.31 -16.35 2.00
C GLU A 141 4.54 -16.40 1.10
N GLU A 142 4.43 -15.90 -0.14
CA GLU A 142 5.54 -15.81 -1.11
C GLU A 142 6.63 -14.81 -0.66
N LEU A 143 6.27 -13.81 0.14
CA LEU A 143 7.22 -12.92 0.80
C LEU A 143 7.93 -13.58 2.00
N GLY A 144 7.48 -14.75 2.45
CA GLY A 144 7.97 -15.40 3.66
C GLY A 144 7.53 -14.71 4.96
N ILE A 145 6.54 -13.82 4.87
CA ILE A 145 6.04 -13.03 6.00
C ILE A 145 4.76 -13.67 6.51
N LEU A 146 4.92 -14.61 7.43
CA LEU A 146 3.82 -15.35 8.03
C LEU A 146 3.20 -14.61 9.22
N ARG A 147 2.00 -15.06 9.60
CA ARG A 147 1.20 -14.50 10.69
C ARG A 147 1.59 -15.06 12.04
#